data_AF-A0A2E7W3F9-F1
#
_entry.id   AF-A0A2E7W3F9-F1
#
_cell.length_a   1.000
_cell.length_b   1.000
_cell.length_c   1.000
_cell.angle_alpha   90.00
_cell.angle_beta   90.00
_cell.angle_gamma   90.00
#
_symmetry.space_group_name_H-M   'P 1'
#
loop_
_entity.id
_entity.type
_entity.pdbx_description
1 polymer ?
#
loop_
_entity_poly.entity_id
_entity_poly.type
_entity_poly.pdbx_seq_one_letter_code
_entity_poly.pdbx_strand_id
1 'polypeptide(L)'
;MFNVVDNNHTQKYFDQVTTIANKIDKIAVEEIVSALVRLRQKKGRLFVLGVGGSAANAAHAVNDFRKLCGIETYAPTDNVSELTARTNDEGWETVFEGWLRISQLSDKDAILVFSVGGGNAENNVSVNIIKALNLAVERGASILGIV
;
A
#
# COMPACT_ATOMS: atom_id res chain seq x y z
N MET A 1 -32.26 -10.31 -34.47
CA MET A 1 -30.86 -10.47 -34.89
C MET A 1 -30.00 -9.89 -33.78
N PHE A 2 -29.48 -10.72 -32.89
CA PHE A 2 -28.66 -10.25 -31.77
C PHE A 2 -27.26 -9.92 -32.30
N ASN A 3 -26.77 -8.70 -32.02
CA ASN A 3 -25.42 -8.29 -32.34
C ASN A 3 -24.42 -9.27 -31.68
N VAL A 4 -23.50 -9.81 -32.48
CA VAL A 4 -22.35 -10.53 -31.96
C VAL A 4 -21.52 -9.53 -31.15
N VAL A 5 -21.46 -9.72 -29.83
CA VAL A 5 -20.62 -8.90 -28.96
C VAL A 5 -19.17 -9.26 -29.26
N ASP A 6 -18.38 -8.28 -29.70
CA ASP A 6 -16.95 -8.45 -29.90
C ASP A 6 -16.28 -8.73 -28.54
N ASN A 7 -15.87 -9.98 -28.32
CA ASN A 7 -15.29 -10.47 -27.06
C ASN A 7 -13.77 -10.25 -27.00
N ASN A 8 -13.16 -9.55 -27.96
CA ASN A 8 -11.71 -9.44 -28.08
C ASN A 8 -11.07 -8.75 -26.84
N HIS A 9 -11.70 -7.68 -26.32
CA HIS A 9 -11.18 -7.02 -25.12
C HIS A 9 -11.25 -7.91 -23.87
N THR A 10 -12.41 -8.53 -23.62
CA THR A 10 -12.62 -9.37 -22.44
C THR A 10 -11.71 -10.60 -22.48
N GLN A 11 -11.59 -11.28 -23.62
CA GLN A 11 -10.66 -12.40 -23.76
C GLN A 11 -9.22 -11.96 -23.48
N LYS A 12 -8.79 -10.85 -24.08
CA LYS A 12 -7.45 -10.29 -23.84
C LYS A 12 -7.21 -9.95 -22.36
N TYR A 13 -8.21 -9.38 -21.67
CA TYR A 13 -8.11 -9.08 -20.25
C TYR A 13 -7.87 -10.35 -19.42
N PHE A 14 -8.66 -11.41 -19.63
CA PHE A 14 -8.49 -12.67 -18.91
C PHE A 14 -7.18 -13.38 -19.24
N ASP A 15 -6.71 -13.30 -20.49
CA ASP A 15 -5.39 -13.81 -20.90
C ASP A 15 -4.26 -13.06 -20.18
N GLN A 16 -4.39 -11.73 -20.06
CA GLN A 16 -3.44 -10.89 -19.32
C GLN A 16 -3.46 -11.20 -17.82
N VAL A 17 -4.64 -11.36 -17.21
CA VAL A 17 -4.76 -11.77 -15.80
C VAL A 17 -4.06 -13.10 -15.55
N THR A 18 -4.31 -14.11 -16.40
CA THR A 18 -3.68 -15.43 -16.30
C THR A 18 -2.16 -15.32 -16.41
N THR A 19 -1.68 -14.54 -17.39
CA THR A 19 -0.25 -14.31 -17.61
C THR A 19 0.40 -13.64 -16.40
N ILE A 20 -0.23 -12.61 -15.84
CA ILE A 20 0.29 -11.87 -14.68
C ILE A 20 0.30 -12.77 -13.44
N ALA A 21 -0.81 -13.47 -13.15
CA ALA A 21 -0.91 -14.38 -12.01
C ALA A 21 0.18 -15.47 -12.02
N ASN A 22 0.49 -16.01 -13.21
CA ASN A 22 1.56 -16.99 -13.37
C ASN A 22 2.95 -16.40 -13.15
N LYS A 23 3.16 -15.11 -13.45
CA LYS A 23 4.44 -14.40 -13.27
C LYS A 23 4.72 -13.91 -11.85
N ILE A 24 3.69 -13.73 -11.02
CA ILE A 24 3.89 -13.31 -9.62
C ILE A 24 4.81 -14.30 -8.92
N ASP A 25 5.84 -13.82 -8.24
CA ASP A 25 6.75 -14.67 -7.46
C ASP A 25 6.03 -15.19 -6.20
N LYS A 26 5.86 -16.51 -6.12
CA LYS A 26 5.16 -17.16 -5.02
C LYS A 26 5.97 -17.11 -3.73
N ILE A 27 7.30 -17.13 -3.82
CA ILE A 27 8.18 -17.04 -2.65
C ILE A 27 8.07 -15.64 -2.04
N ALA A 28 8.09 -14.60 -2.87
CA ALA A 28 7.91 -13.22 -2.40
C ALA A 28 6.57 -13.02 -1.68
N VAL A 29 5.49 -13.65 -2.16
CA VAL A 29 4.18 -13.63 -1.48
C VAL A 29 4.27 -14.29 -0.11
N GLU A 30 4.88 -15.47 0.01
CA GLU A 30 5.05 -16.17 1.29
C GLU A 30 5.95 -15.39 2.27
N GLU A 31 6.93 -14.64 1.77
CA GLU A 31 7.77 -13.75 2.58
C GLU A 31 6.96 -12.58 3.17
N ILE A 32 6.07 -11.98 2.36
CA ILE A 32 5.14 -10.95 2.83
C ILE A 32 4.20 -11.52 3.90
N VAL A 33 3.61 -12.70 3.66
CA VAL A 33 2.74 -13.37 4.63
C VAL A 33 3.49 -13.64 5.94
N SER A 34 4.71 -14.18 5.84
CA SER A 34 5.56 -14.45 7.01
C SER A 34 5.91 -13.18 7.79
N ALA A 35 6.17 -12.06 7.10
CA ALA A 35 6.41 -10.78 7.73
C ALA A 35 5.18 -10.26 8.49
N LEU A 36 3.99 -10.39 7.92
CA LEU A 36 2.73 -10.02 8.57
C LEU A 36 2.41 -10.90 9.78
N VAL A 37 2.70 -12.20 9.71
CA VAL A 37 2.58 -13.11 10.86
C VAL A 37 3.51 -12.68 12.00
N ARG A 38 4.78 -12.38 11.69
CA ARG A 38 5.75 -11.88 12.68
C ARG A 38 5.30 -10.54 13.27
N LEU A 39 4.82 -9.62 12.43
CA LEU A 39 4.28 -8.31 12.86
C LEU A 39 3.18 -8.48 13.90
N ARG A 40 2.22 -9.37 13.63
CA ARG A 40 1.15 -9.70 14.56
C ARG A 40 1.67 -10.28 15.88
N GLN A 41 2.61 -11.23 15.82
CA GLN A 41 3.18 -11.87 17.00
C GLN A 41 3.88 -10.86 17.92
N LYS A 42 4.60 -9.89 17.35
CA LYS A 42 5.25 -8.81 18.10
C LYS A 42 4.31 -7.66 18.51
N LYS A 43 3.00 -7.76 18.21
CA LYS A 43 1.99 -6.72 18.43
C LYS A 43 2.37 -5.37 17.80
N GLY A 44 2.97 -5.43 16.62
CA GLY A 44 3.29 -4.24 15.83
C GLY A 44 2.09 -3.73 15.04
N ARG A 45 2.18 -2.48 14.58
CA ARG A 45 1.15 -1.86 13.74
C ARG A 45 1.51 -1.96 12.27
N LEU A 46 0.49 -2.04 11.42
CA LEU A 46 0.61 -2.02 9.97
C LEU A 46 0.08 -0.70 9.41
N PHE A 47 0.88 0.01 8.63
CA PHE A 47 0.47 1.22 7.93
C PHE A 47 0.39 0.93 6.43
N VAL A 48 -0.82 1.00 5.86
CA VAL A 48 -1.03 0.70 4.44
C VAL A 48 -1.09 2.01 3.65
N LEU A 49 -0.19 2.17 2.70
CA LEU A 49 -0.04 3.38 1.91
C LEU A 49 -0.44 3.14 0.46
N GLY A 50 -1.20 4.08 -0.11
CA GLY A 50 -1.58 4.06 -1.52
C GLY A 50 -2.14 5.42 -1.94
N VAL A 51 -2.10 5.70 -3.24
CA VAL A 51 -2.63 6.94 -3.85
C VAL A 51 -3.63 6.58 -4.95
N GLY A 52 -4.72 7.36 -5.07
CA GLY A 52 -5.76 7.12 -6.07
C GLY A 52 -6.49 5.79 -5.84
N GLY A 53 -6.61 4.95 -6.87
CA GLY A 53 -7.22 3.62 -6.73
C GLY A 53 -6.50 2.75 -5.69
N SER A 54 -5.18 2.91 -5.53
CA SER A 54 -4.44 2.21 -4.47
C SER A 54 -4.81 2.66 -3.07
N ALA A 55 -5.25 3.91 -2.87
CA ALA A 55 -5.75 4.38 -1.58
C ALA A 55 -7.06 3.66 -1.20
N ALA A 56 -7.96 3.44 -2.18
CA ALA A 56 -9.17 2.66 -1.96
C ALA A 56 -8.86 1.19 -1.60
N ASN A 57 -7.89 0.57 -2.28
CA ASN A 57 -7.40 -0.77 -1.91
C ASN A 57 -6.76 -0.79 -0.51
N ALA A 58 -6.01 0.26 -0.14
CA ALA A 58 -5.40 0.38 1.18
C ALA A 58 -6.47 0.43 2.29
N ALA A 59 -7.46 1.30 2.14
CA ALA A 59 -8.59 1.43 3.06
C ALA A 59 -9.39 0.11 3.20
N HIS A 60 -9.62 -0.58 2.08
CA HIS A 60 -10.27 -1.90 2.13
C HIS A 60 -9.41 -2.93 2.89
N ALA A 61 -8.11 -3.00 2.60
CA ALA A 61 -7.19 -3.91 3.26
C ALA A 61 -7.08 -3.67 4.78
N VAL A 62 -7.22 -2.42 5.24
CA VAL A 62 -7.31 -2.09 6.68
C VAL A 62 -8.42 -2.89 7.35
N ASN A 63 -9.61 -2.96 6.74
CA ASN A 63 -10.74 -3.71 7.30
C ASN A 63 -10.38 -5.19 7.47
N ASP A 64 -9.78 -5.80 6.45
CA ASP A 64 -9.44 -7.22 6.46
C ASP A 64 -8.31 -7.53 7.46
N PHE A 65 -7.26 -6.72 7.50
CA PHE A 65 -6.15 -6.94 8.45
C PHE A 65 -6.59 -6.78 9.91
N ARG A 66 -7.49 -5.82 10.18
CA ARG A 66 -8.03 -5.64 11.53
C ARG A 66 -8.99 -6.77 11.90
N LYS A 67 -9.98 -7.04 11.05
CA LYS A 67 -11.11 -7.95 11.34
C LYS A 67 -10.70 -9.43 11.26
N LEU A 68 -9.91 -9.80 10.26
CA LEU A 68 -9.60 -11.20 9.95
C LEU A 68 -8.20 -11.58 10.43
N CYS A 69 -7.22 -10.69 10.29
CA CYS A 69 -5.85 -11.01 10.68
C CYS A 69 -5.53 -10.67 12.14
N GLY A 70 -6.29 -9.78 12.78
CA GLY A 70 -6.02 -9.32 14.15
C GLY A 70 -4.76 -8.46 14.26
N ILE A 71 -4.46 -7.68 13.22
CA ILE A 71 -3.34 -6.73 13.17
C ILE A 71 -3.90 -5.33 13.37
N GLU A 72 -3.23 -4.54 14.22
CA GLU A 72 -3.57 -3.13 14.37
C GLU A 72 -3.12 -2.38 13.10
N THR A 73 -4.08 -2.03 12.24
CA THR A 73 -3.79 -1.51 10.90
C THR A 73 -4.46 -0.17 10.65
N TYR A 74 -3.80 0.71 9.88
CA TYR A 74 -4.29 2.04 9.49
C TYR A 74 -3.91 2.37 8.05
N ALA A 75 -4.77 3.12 7.34
CA ALA A 75 -4.42 3.82 6.12
C ALA A 75 -4.47 5.33 6.40
N PRO A 76 -3.35 6.09 6.25
CA PRO A 76 -3.35 7.54 6.48
C PRO A 76 -4.36 8.31 5.61
N THR A 77 -4.80 7.72 4.50
CA THR A 77 -5.79 8.30 3.60
C THR A 77 -7.22 8.28 4.13
N ASP A 78 -7.52 7.51 5.19
CA ASP A 78 -8.87 7.38 5.74
C ASP A 78 -9.32 8.65 6.48
N ASN A 79 -8.38 9.37 7.10
CA ASN A 79 -8.65 10.65 7.72
C ASN A 79 -8.54 11.79 6.69
N VAL A 80 -9.61 11.95 5.89
CA VAL A 80 -9.66 12.96 4.82
C VAL A 80 -9.29 14.36 5.32
N SER A 81 -9.78 14.75 6.50
CA SER A 81 -9.49 16.07 7.07
C SER A 81 -7.99 16.27 7.32
N GLU A 82 -7.32 15.32 7.96
CA GLU A 82 -5.87 15.40 8.19
C GLU A 82 -5.08 15.31 6.87
N LEU A 83 -5.47 14.42 5.96
CA LEU A 83 -4.84 14.31 4.63
C LEU A 83 -4.86 15.65 3.90
N THR A 84 -6.02 16.32 3.86
CA THR A 84 -6.17 17.61 3.18
C THR A 84 -5.47 18.75 3.90
N ALA A 85 -5.45 18.75 5.24
CA ALA A 85 -4.74 19.76 6.03
C ALA A 85 -3.22 19.67 5.78
N ARG A 86 -2.63 18.46 5.85
CA ARG A 86 -1.21 18.26 5.55
C ARG A 86 -0.86 18.65 4.11
N THR A 87 -1.72 18.26 3.16
CA THR A 87 -1.52 18.66 1.75
C THR A 87 -1.47 20.17 1.59
N ASN A 88 -2.34 20.90 2.30
CA ASN A 88 -2.40 22.37 2.25
C ASN A 88 -1.24 23.05 2.98
N ASP A 89 -0.91 22.56 4.18
CA ASP A 89 0.00 23.25 5.11
C ASP A 89 1.47 22.84 4.91
N GLU A 90 1.70 21.57 4.56
CA GLU A 90 3.02 20.92 4.55
C GLU A 90 3.39 20.36 3.15
N GLY A 91 2.49 20.43 2.18
CA GLY A 91 2.67 19.92 0.81
C GLY A 91 2.25 18.45 0.63
N TRP A 92 1.83 18.09 -0.59
CA TRP A 92 1.36 16.73 -0.91
C TRP A 92 2.40 15.64 -0.64
N GLU A 93 3.67 15.94 -0.83
CA GLU A 93 4.77 15.00 -0.65
C GLU A 93 5.03 14.62 0.80
N THR A 94 4.50 15.34 1.79
CA THR A 94 4.75 15.09 3.22
C THR A 94 3.62 14.31 3.88
N VAL A 95 2.47 14.12 3.22
CA VAL A 95 1.24 13.60 3.83
C VAL A 95 1.42 12.29 4.59
N PHE A 96 2.19 11.34 4.05
CA PHE A 96 2.44 10.06 4.71
C PHE A 96 3.55 10.15 5.77
N GLU A 97 4.65 10.84 5.45
CA GLU A 97 5.77 11.01 6.39
C GLU A 97 5.31 11.74 7.67
N GLY A 98 4.61 12.87 7.54
CA GLY A 98 4.12 13.65 8.67
C GLY A 98 3.16 12.84 9.54
N TRP A 99 2.23 12.10 8.92
CA TRP A 99 1.29 11.22 9.63
C TRP A 99 2.02 10.11 10.40
N LEU A 100 3.01 9.47 9.78
CA LEU A 100 3.80 8.41 10.40
C LEU A 100 4.71 8.91 11.52
N ARG A 101 5.24 10.14 11.42
CA ARG A 101 6.03 10.78 12.49
C ARG A 101 5.18 11.00 13.75
N ILE A 102 3.97 11.55 13.59
CA ILE A 102 3.04 11.74 14.73
C ILE A 102 2.58 10.39 15.30
N SER A 103 2.39 9.39 14.43
CA SER A 103 2.08 8.02 14.85
C SER A 103 3.26 7.29 15.52
N GLN A 104 4.43 7.92 15.64
CA GLN A 104 5.63 7.34 16.25
C GLN A 104 6.01 6.00 15.61
N LEU A 105 6.14 5.98 14.28
CA LEU A 105 6.61 4.80 13.55
C LEU A 105 7.93 4.27 14.15
N SER A 106 8.00 2.96 14.34
CA SER A 106 9.12 2.29 15.00
C SER A 106 9.48 0.94 14.34
N ASP A 107 10.57 0.34 14.80
CA ASP A 107 11.03 -1.01 14.42
C ASP A 107 10.02 -2.13 14.76
N LYS A 108 9.05 -1.85 15.63
CA LYS A 108 7.94 -2.76 15.91
C LYS A 108 6.91 -2.76 14.79
N ASP A 109 6.86 -1.75 13.95
CA ASP A 109 5.81 -1.57 12.96
C ASP A 109 6.23 -2.04 11.56
N ALA A 110 5.28 -2.02 10.64
CA ALA A 110 5.52 -2.23 9.22
C ALA A 110 4.73 -1.25 8.34
N ILE A 111 5.26 -0.95 7.17
CA ILE A 111 4.58 -0.26 6.08
C ILE A 111 4.28 -1.28 4.97
N LEU A 112 3.05 -1.27 4.45
CA LEU A 112 2.67 -1.99 3.24
C LEU A 112 2.25 -0.98 2.16
N VAL A 113 2.93 -0.99 1.02
CA VAL A 113 2.64 -0.07 -0.09
C VAL A 113 1.83 -0.76 -1.18
N PHE A 114 0.78 -0.10 -1.65
CA PHE A 114 0.10 -0.41 -2.91
C PHE A 114 0.39 0.70 -3.93
N SER A 115 1.11 0.40 -5.02
CA SER A 115 1.46 1.42 -6.04
C SER A 115 1.62 0.82 -7.43
N VAL A 116 0.74 1.16 -8.37
CA VAL A 116 0.77 0.59 -9.74
C VAL A 116 1.95 1.10 -10.59
N GLY A 117 2.37 2.34 -10.39
CA GLY A 117 3.46 2.95 -11.17
C GLY A 117 4.84 2.80 -10.56
N GLY A 118 4.94 2.21 -9.37
CA GLY A 118 6.10 2.39 -8.51
C GLY A 118 6.29 3.86 -8.07
N GLY A 119 7.22 4.10 -7.15
CA GLY A 119 7.72 5.44 -6.87
C GLY A 119 8.91 5.74 -7.79
N ASN A 120 9.01 6.95 -8.31
CA ASN A 120 10.18 7.40 -9.05
C ASN A 120 10.56 8.82 -8.61
N ALA A 121 11.68 8.93 -7.90
CA ALA A 121 12.16 10.21 -7.37
C ALA A 121 12.57 11.18 -8.49
N GLU A 122 13.22 10.68 -9.55
CA GLU A 122 13.70 11.49 -10.68
C GLU A 122 12.55 12.08 -11.48
N ASN A 123 11.46 11.32 -11.62
CA ASN A 123 10.26 11.71 -12.36
C ASN A 123 9.16 12.32 -11.48
N ASN A 124 9.43 12.59 -10.19
CA ASN A 124 8.45 13.10 -9.22
C ASN A 124 7.15 12.26 -9.12
N VAL A 125 7.25 10.95 -9.28
CA VAL A 125 6.10 10.03 -9.18
C VAL A 125 6.05 9.45 -7.77
N SER A 126 4.91 9.63 -7.09
CA SER A 126 4.65 9.10 -5.74
C SER A 126 5.69 9.54 -4.69
N VAL A 127 6.14 10.80 -4.73
CA VAL A 127 7.14 11.36 -3.79
C VAL A 127 6.71 11.19 -2.33
N ASN A 128 5.41 11.29 -2.05
CA ASN A 128 4.86 11.03 -0.72
C ASN A 128 5.12 9.62 -0.18
N ILE A 129 5.03 8.59 -1.04
CA ILE A 129 5.38 7.22 -0.68
C ILE A 129 6.89 7.12 -0.45
N ILE A 130 7.70 7.72 -1.32
CA ILE A 130 9.17 7.70 -1.18
C ILE A 130 9.60 8.30 0.17
N LYS A 131 9.06 9.46 0.56
CA LYS A 131 9.38 10.07 1.87
C LYS A 131 8.97 9.18 3.04
N ALA A 132 7.81 8.52 2.96
CA ALA A 132 7.37 7.58 3.99
C ALA A 132 8.29 6.35 4.09
N LEU A 133 8.77 5.81 2.97
CA LEU A 133 9.70 4.68 2.96
C LEU A 133 11.07 5.07 3.53
N ASN A 134 11.57 6.26 3.21
CA ASN A 134 12.80 6.78 3.80
C ASN A 134 12.69 6.89 5.34
N LEU A 135 11.56 7.38 5.84
CA LEU A 135 11.28 7.40 7.27
C LEU A 135 11.23 5.98 7.86
N ALA A 136 10.64 5.02 7.17
CA ALA A 136 10.60 3.64 7.62
C ALA A 136 12.01 3.05 7.78
N VAL A 137 12.90 3.32 6.82
CA VAL A 137 14.32 2.94 6.90
C VAL A 137 15.00 3.63 8.09
N GLU A 138 14.81 4.95 8.26
CA GLU A 138 15.33 5.73 9.41
C GLU A 138 14.91 5.10 10.76
N ARG A 139 13.67 4.59 10.83
CA ARG A 139 13.06 4.06 12.06
C ARG A 139 13.20 2.55 12.24
N GLY A 140 13.80 1.85 11.29
CA GLY A 140 13.92 0.40 11.30
C GLY A 140 12.60 -0.36 11.11
N ALA A 141 11.56 0.31 10.62
CA ALA A 141 10.27 -0.32 10.34
C ALA A 141 10.36 -1.25 9.12
N SER A 142 9.65 -2.37 9.15
CA SER A 142 9.63 -3.29 8.00
C SER A 142 8.88 -2.67 6.82
N ILE A 143 9.36 -2.87 5.60
CA ILE A 143 8.72 -2.39 4.37
C ILE A 143 8.26 -3.60 3.54
N LEU A 144 6.99 -3.58 3.14
CA LEU A 144 6.34 -4.54 2.27
C LEU A 144 5.71 -3.78 1.09
N GLY A 145 5.55 -4.43 -0.06
CA GLY A 145 5.00 -3.76 -1.24
C GLY A 145 4.31 -4.69 -2.23
N ILE A 146 3.23 -4.18 -2.80
CA ILE A 146 2.61 -4.67 -4.04
C ILE A 146 2.74 -3.53 -5.05
N VAL A 147 3.62 -3.73 -6.02
CA VAL A 147 4.09 -2.71 -6.99
C VAL A 147 4.00 -3.23 -8.40
#